data_AF-A0A7Z2K3V2-F1
#
_entry.id   AF-A0A7Z2K3V2-F1
#
_cell.length_a   1.000
_cell.length_b   1.000
_cell.length_c   1.000
_cell.angle_alpha   90.00
_cell.angle_beta   90.00
_cell.angle_gamma   90.00
#
_symmetry.space_group_name_H-M   'P 1'
#
loop_
_entity.id
_entity.type
_entity.pdbx_description
1 polymer ?
#
loop_
_entity_poly.entity_id
_entity_poly.type
_entity_poly.pdbx_seq_one_letter_code
_entity_poly.pdbx_strand_id
1 'polypeptide(L)' 'MSQMQGILLGVLIGIALAIGFNVGIAVTDNMVISIVIAIVAGLLARVVGKLIIKSMK' A
#
# COMPACT_ATOMS: atom_id res chain seq x y z
N MET A 1 -1.25 19.28 6.10
CA MET A 1 -2.19 18.24 5.64
C MET A 1 -3.34 18.25 6.62
N SER A 2 -4.59 18.29 6.14
CA SER A 2 -5.72 18.07 7.03
C SER A 2 -5.55 16.70 7.69
N GLN A 3 -5.79 16.61 9.00
CA GLN A 3 -5.70 15.36 9.78
C GLN A 3 -6.42 14.20 9.07
N MET A 4 -7.53 14.51 8.39
CA MET A 4 -8.35 13.59 7.61
C MET A 4 -7.63 13.00 6.39
N GLN A 5 -6.78 13.77 5.71
CA GLN A 5 -5.98 13.28 4.57
C GLN A 5 -4.88 12.31 5.02
N GLY A 6 -4.30 12.53 6.20
CA GLY A 6 -3.31 11.62 6.79
C GLY A 6 -3.92 10.27 7.16
N ILE A 7 -5.13 10.28 7.72
CA ILE A 7 -5.89 9.06 8.05
C ILE A 7 -6.26 8.30 6.78
N LEU A 8 -6.79 8.98 5.76
CA LEU A 8 -7.13 8.36 4.47
C LEU A 8 -5.91 7.70 3.80
N LEU A 9 -4.73 8.34 3.86
CA LEU A 9 -3.49 7.73 3.39
C LEU A 9 -3.12 6.47 4.17
N GLY A 10 -3.19 6.54 5.50
CA GLY A 10 -2.87 5.41 6.36
C GLY A 10 -3.77 4.20 6.05
N VAL A 11 -5.07 4.43 5.89
CA VAL A 11 -6.06 3.39 5.55
C VAL A 11 -5.77 2.81 4.16
N LEU A 12 -5.52 3.65 3.14
CA LEU A 12 -5.17 3.19 1.79
C LEU A 12 -3.90 2.33 1.77
N ILE A 13 -2.87 2.72 2.52
CA ILE A 13 -1.63 1.96 2.62
C ILE A 13 -1.87 0.62 3.31
N GLY A 14 -2.67 0.59 4.39
CA GLY A 14 -3.02 -0.64 5.10
C GLY A 14 -3.78 -1.63 4.21
N ILE A 15 -4.76 -1.16 3.44
CA ILE A 15 -5.51 -1.97 2.48
C ILE A 15 -4.59 -2.51 1.38
N ALA A 16 -3.73 -1.65 0.81
CA ALA A 16 -2.78 -2.07 -0.22
C ALA A 16 -1.78 -3.13 0.29
N LEU A 17 -1.35 -3.04 1.54
CA LEU A 17 -0.49 -4.05 2.18
C LEU A 17 -1.20 -5.41 2.29
N ALA A 18 -2.44 -5.41 2.76
CA ALA A 18 -3.23 -6.62 2.94
C ALA A 18 -3.53 -7.29 1.59
N ILE A 19 -3.86 -6.50 0.56
CA ILE A 19 -4.05 -7.01 -0.80
C ILE A 19 -2.74 -7.53 -1.37
N GLY A 20 -1.64 -6.78 -1.25
CA GLY A 20 -0.32 -7.19 -1.74
C GLY A 20 0.17 -8.50 -1.11
N PHE A 21 -0.12 -8.71 0.18
CA PHE A 21 0.20 -9.96 0.87
C PHE A 21 -0.65 -11.14 0.39
N ASN A 22 -1.97 -10.97 0.28
CA ASN A 22 -2.86 -12.01 -0.26
C ASN A 22 -2.52 -12.38 -1.70
N VAL A 23 -2.25 -11.39 -2.55
CA VAL A 23 -1.81 -11.61 -3.93
C VAL A 23 -0.45 -12.29 -3.96
N GLY A 24 0.49 -11.87 -3.11
CA GLY A 24 1.80 -12.50 -2.99
C GLY A 24 1.72 -13.99 -2.66
N ILE A 25 0.86 -14.34 -1.69
CA ILE A 25 0.61 -15.75 -1.31
C ILE A 25 -0.03 -16.50 -2.48
N ALA A 26 -1.07 -15.93 -3.08
CA ALA A 26 -1.81 -16.58 -4.18
C ALA A 26 -0.95 -16.80 -5.45
N VAL A 27 0.09 -15.99 -5.66
CA VAL A 27 0.95 -16.06 -6.85
C VAL A 27 2.21 -16.90 -6.63
N THR A 28 2.72 -16.95 -5.40
CA THR A 28 4.06 -17.51 -5.17
C THR A 28 4.10 -18.72 -4.24
N ASP A 29 3.04 -18.97 -3.45
CA ASP A 29 2.98 -20.01 -2.41
C ASP A 29 4.17 -20.00 -1.41
N ASN A 30 4.99 -18.94 -1.46
CA ASN A 30 6.19 -18.77 -0.67
C ASN A 30 6.03 -17.51 0.18
N MET A 31 6.03 -17.70 1.50
CA MET A 31 5.81 -16.64 2.47
C MET A 31 6.83 -15.50 2.33
N VAL A 32 8.09 -15.82 2.04
CA VAL A 32 9.15 -14.80 1.92
C VAL A 32 8.89 -13.89 0.73
N ILE A 33 8.57 -14.47 -0.43
CA ILE A 33 8.31 -13.68 -1.65
C ILE A 33 6.99 -12.90 -1.50
N SER A 34 6.01 -13.47 -0.82
CA SER A 34 4.75 -12.79 -0.50
C SER A 34 4.95 -11.53 0.34
N ILE A 35 5.85 -11.59 1.33
CA ILE A 35 6.22 -10.42 2.15
C ILE A 35 6.92 -9.37 1.29
N VAL A 36 7.83 -9.77 0.40
CA VAL A 36 8.51 -8.83 -0.52
C VAL A 36 7.50 -8.12 -1.41
N ILE A 37 6.55 -8.85 -2.01
CA ILE A 37 5.48 -8.29 -2.83
C ILE A 37 4.60 -7.33 -2.03
N ALA A 38 4.22 -7.69 -0.80
CA ALA A 38 3.43 -6.85 0.08
C ALA A 38 4.15 -5.53 0.43
N ILE A 39 5.45 -5.59 0.72
CA ILE A 39 6.27 -4.41 1.02
C ILE A 39 6.35 -3.50 -0.21
N VAL A 40 6.62 -4.07 -1.39
CA VAL A 40 6.68 -3.30 -2.65
C VAL A 40 5.34 -2.65 -2.97
N ALA A 41 4.23 -3.38 -2.82
CA ALA A 41 2.88 -2.86 -2.99
C ALA A 41 2.56 -1.72 -2.01
N GLY A 42 2.97 -1.86 -0.74
CA GLY A 42 2.83 -0.83 0.29
C GLY A 42 3.61 0.45 -0.01
N LEU A 43 4.87 0.30 -0.46
CA LEU A 43 5.70 1.43 -0.88
C LEU A 43 5.08 2.16 -2.07
N LEU A 44 4.59 1.41 -3.07
CA LEU A 44 3.89 1.98 -4.22
C LEU A 44 2.62 2.72 -3.79
N ALA A 45 1.79 2.12 -2.93
CA ALA A 45 0.59 2.76 -2.41
C ALA A 45 0.90 4.05 -1.64
N ARG A 46 2.01 4.09 -0.89
CA ARG A 46 2.48 5.30 -0.21
C ARG A 46 2.90 6.39 -1.19
N VAL A 47 3.62 6.03 -2.25
CA VAL A 47 4.06 6.98 -3.30
C VAL A 47 2.85 7.51 -4.06
N VAL A 48 1.98 6.63 -4.54
CA VAL A 48 0.75 6.98 -5.26
C VAL A 48 -0.17 7.84 -4.39
N GLY A 49 -0.41 7.45 -3.14
CA GLY A 49 -1.23 8.21 -2.22
C GLY A 49 -0.68 9.62 -1.95
N LYS A 50 0.64 9.75 -1.78
CA LYS A 50 1.28 11.07 -1.67
C LYS A 50 1.16 11.90 -2.95
N LEU A 51 1.31 11.28 -4.12
CA LEU A 51 1.16 11.95 -5.41
C LEU A 51 -0.27 12.45 -5.64
N ILE A 52 -1.27 11.64 -5.33
CA ILE A 52 -2.69 12.00 -5.43
C ILE A 52 -2.99 13.21 -4.54
N ILE A 53 -2.55 13.19 -3.28
CA ILE A 53 -2.77 14.32 -2.35
C ILE A 53 -2.01 15.57 -2.78
N LYS A 54 -0.80 15.41 -3.34
CA LYS A 54 -0.05 16.53 -3.90
C LYS A 54 -0.74 17.11 -5.13
N SER A 55 -1.39 16.29 -5.96
CA SER A 55 -2.12 16.72 -7.16
C SER A 55 -3.48 17.35 -6.86
N MET A 56 -4.07 17.08 -5.69
CA MET A 56 -5.32 17.71 -5.23
C MET A 56 -5.11 19.08 -4.56
N LYS A 57 -3.87 19.57 -4.49
CA LYS A 57 -3.49 20.82 -3.85
C LYS A 57 -3.03 21.83 -4.89
#